data_AF-A0A7X6YME9-F1
#
_entry.id   AF-A0A7X6YME9-F1
#
_cell.length_a   1.000
_cell.length_b   1.000
_cell.length_c   1.000
_cell.angle_alpha   90.00
_cell.angle_beta   90.00
_cell.angle_gamma   90.00
#
_symmetry.space_group_name_H-M   'P 1'
#
loop_
_entity.id
_entity.type
_entity.pdbx_description
1 polymer ?
#
loop_
_entity_poly.entity_id
_entity_poly.type
_entity_poly.pdbx_seq_one_letter_code
_entity_poly.pdbx_strand_id
1 'polypeptide(L)' 'MEEMRTINLDKYDYRLILNALNEFRNIKIQENVDIEIIDKLMSKLLKAPVNKKMLSLNRTAKGKFTSNEAR' A
#
# COMPACT_ATOMS: atom_id res chain seq x y z
N MET A 1 8.73 6.01 -24.33
CA MET A 1 8.81 5.75 -22.88
C MET A 1 7.45 5.21 -22.48
N GLU A 2 7.38 4.06 -21.82
CA GLU A 2 6.11 3.56 -21.26
C GLU A 2 5.63 4.52 -20.17
N GLU A 3 4.34 4.83 -20.17
CA GLU A 3 3.74 5.73 -19.18
C GLU A 3 3.72 5.05 -17.80
N MET A 4 4.30 5.70 -16.79
CA MET A 4 4.30 5.22 -15.41
C MET A 4 3.33 6.04 -14.57
N ARG A 5 2.47 5.36 -13.82
CA ARG A 5 1.52 5.99 -12.89
C ARG A 5 1.84 5.61 -11.45
N THR A 6 1.64 6.54 -10.53
CA THR A 6 1.77 6.33 -9.08
C THR A 6 0.43 6.60 -8.41
N ILE A 7 0.05 5.73 -7.47
CA ILE A 7 -1.18 5.85 -6.69
C ILE A 7 -0.82 5.76 -5.20
N ASN A 8 -1.53 6.51 -4.37
CA ASN A 8 -1.47 6.37 -2.91
C ASN A 8 -2.61 5.46 -2.49
N LEU A 9 -2.29 4.42 -1.73
CA LEU A 9 -3.27 3.46 -1.23
C LEU A 9 -3.41 3.64 0.28
N ASP A 10 -4.64 3.80 0.76
CA ASP A 10 -4.91 3.63 2.17
C ASP A 10 -4.99 2.13 2.55
N LYS A 11 -5.26 1.83 3.82
CA LYS A 11 -5.35 0.45 4.31
C LYS A 11 -6.47 -0.34 3.63
N TYR A 12 -7.57 0.32 3.27
CA TYR A 12 -8.75 -0.30 2.66
C TYR A 12 -8.50 -0.54 1.17
N ASP A 13 -7.98 0.45 0.45
CA ASP A 13 -7.62 0.32 -0.97
C ASP A 13 -6.58 -0.78 -1.17
N TYR A 14 -5.54 -0.79 -0.34
CA TYR A 14 -4.49 -1.80 -0.38
C TYR A 14 -5.07 -3.22 -0.21
N ARG A 15 -5.97 -3.40 0.77
CA ARG A 15 -6.59 -4.71 1.02
C ARG A 15 -7.55 -5.11 -0.10
N LEU A 16 -8.31 -4.15 -0.62
CA LEU A 16 -9.23 -4.37 -1.74
C LEU A 16 -8.48 -4.86 -2.98
N ILE A 17 -7.40 -4.15 -3.35
CA ILE A 17 -6.57 -4.50 -4.52
C ILE A 17 -5.93 -5.87 -4.32
N LEU A 18 -5.36 -6.15 -3.14
CA LEU A 18 -4.70 -7.43 -2.88
C LEU A 18 -5.68 -8.61 -2.99
N ASN A 19 -6.89 -8.45 -2.44
CA ASN A 19 -7.94 -9.47 -2.53
C ASN A 19 -8.41 -9.68 -3.97
N ALA A 20 -8.66 -8.60 -4.71
CA ALA A 20 -9.09 -8.67 -6.10
C ALA A 20 -8.03 -9.34 -6.99
N LEU A 21 -6.74 -9.03 -6.80
CA LEU A 21 -5.66 -9.67 -7.53
C LEU A 21 -5.54 -11.16 -7.19
N ASN A 22 -5.73 -11.53 -5.92
CA ASN A 22 -5.72 -12.93 -5.52
C ASN A 22 -6.87 -13.74 -6.13
N GLU A 23 -8.08 -13.17 -6.14
CA GLU A 23 -9.23 -13.78 -6.80
C GLU A 23 -9.01 -13.90 -8.31
N PHE A 24 -8.55 -12.84 -8.96
CA PHE A 24 -8.22 -12.83 -10.38
C PHE A 24 -7.14 -13.87 -10.73
N ARG A 25 -6.08 -13.98 -9.91
CA ARG A 25 -5.04 -15.01 -10.06
C ARG A 25 -5.63 -16.41 -10.02
N ASN A 26 -6.52 -16.70 -9.07
CA ASN A 26 -7.14 -18.02 -8.94
C ASN A 26 -7.99 -18.38 -10.16
N ILE A 27 -8.73 -17.41 -10.71
CA ILE A 27 -9.48 -17.58 -11.96
C ILE A 27 -8.51 -17.90 -13.11
N LYS A 28 -7.41 -17.16 -13.26
CA LYS A 28 -6.42 -17.41 -14.33
C LYS A 28 -5.71 -18.76 -14.22
N ILE A 29 -5.47 -19.24 -13.01
CA ILE A 29 -4.98 -20.60 -12.78
C ILE A 29 -5.98 -21.64 -13.29
N GLN A 30 -7.27 -21.46 -13.00
CA GLN A 30 -8.32 -22.37 -13.47
C GLN A 30 -8.46 -22.34 -15.00
N GLU A 31 -8.22 -21.19 -15.63
CA GLU A 31 -8.22 -21.02 -17.08
C GLU A 31 -6.92 -21.54 -17.75
N ASN A 32 -5.94 -22.04 -16.97
CA ASN A 32 -4.61 -22.44 -17.45
C ASN A 32 -3.89 -21.33 -18.23
N VAL A 33 -4.08 -20.08 -17.80
CA VAL A 33 -3.47 -18.87 -18.35
C VAL A 33 -2.25 -18.50 -17.51
N ASP A 34 -1.20 -17.97 -18.17
CA ASP A 34 -0.02 -17.48 -17.48
C ASP A 34 -0.36 -16.34 -16.49
N ILE A 35 0.16 -16.46 -15.27
CA ILE A 35 -0.08 -15.57 -14.15
C ILE A 35 1.13 -14.71 -13.78
N GLU A 36 2.25 -14.83 -14.51
CA GLU A 36 3.51 -14.16 -14.16
C GLU A 36 3.35 -12.65 -13.97
N ILE A 37 2.54 -11.99 -14.81
CA ILE A 37 2.25 -10.55 -14.70
C ILE A 37 1.50 -10.22 -13.40
N ILE A 38 0.55 -11.07 -13.00
CA ILE A 38 -0.23 -10.89 -11.77
C ILE A 38 0.70 -11.07 -10.56
N ASP A 39 1.53 -12.11 -10.57
CA ASP A 39 2.50 -12.40 -9.50
C ASP A 39 3.53 -11.27 -9.37
N LYS A 40 4.02 -10.72 -10.49
CA LYS A 40 4.91 -9.54 -10.51
C LYS A 40 4.23 -8.31 -9.91
N LEU A 41 2.96 -8.07 -10.22
CA LEU A 41 2.20 -6.94 -9.67
C LEU A 41 1.95 -7.10 -8.17
N MET A 42 1.53 -8.29 -7.72
CA MET A 42 1.35 -8.58 -6.30
C MET A 42 2.67 -8.43 -5.53
N SER A 43 3.80 -8.87 -6.09
CA SER A 43 5.12 -8.67 -5.48
C SER A 43 5.46 -7.19 -5.30
N LYS A 44 5.14 -6.34 -6.30
CA LYS A 44 5.35 -4.88 -6.20
C LYS A 44 4.48 -4.26 -5.11
N LEU A 45 3.21 -4.68 -5.00
CA LEU A 45 2.30 -4.19 -3.95
C LEU A 45 2.77 -4.60 -2.55
N LEU A 46 3.15 -5.87 -2.36
CA LEU A 46 3.63 -6.37 -1.06
C LEU A 46 4.94 -5.71 -0.60
N LYS A 47 5.79 -5.30 -1.55
CA LYS A 47 7.04 -4.58 -1.29
C LYS A 47 6.86 -3.06 -1.23
N ALA A 48 5.66 -2.55 -1.50
CA ALA A 48 5.42 -1.11 -1.51
C ALA A 48 5.65 -0.53 -0.10
N PRO A 49 6.41 0.57 0.02
CA PRO A 49 6.71 1.15 1.32
C PRO A 49 5.42 1.71 1.93
N VAL A 50 5.20 1.41 3.21
CA VAL A 50 4.15 2.07 3.99
C VAL A 50 4.70 3.42 4.44
N ASN A 51 4.14 4.50 3.89
CA ASN A 51 4.37 5.85 4.41
C ASN A 51 3.70 5.97 5.78
N LYS A 52 4.35 5.43 6.82
CA LYS A 52 4.06 5.78 8.20
C LYS A 52 4.40 7.26 8.30
N LYS A 53 3.39 8.14 8.18
CA LYS A 53 3.47 9.48 8.79
C LYS A 53 3.68 9.20 10.27
N MET A 54 4.94 9.07 10.66
CA MET A 54 5.36 8.96 12.04
C MET A 54 4.86 10.26 12.64
N LEU A 55 3.81 10.20 13.45
CA LEU A 55 3.50 11.26 14.39
C LEU A 55 4.76 11.39 15.24
N SER A 56 5.68 12.26 14.84
CA SER A 56 6.83 12.65 15.63
C SER A 56 6.27 13.49 16.77
N LEU A 57 5.70 12.79 17.76
CA LEU A 57 5.50 13.36 19.08
C LEU A 57 6.91 13.65 19.59
N ASN A 58 7.35 14.89 19.42
CA ASN A 58 8.56 15.40 20.04
C ASN A 58 8.42 15.17 21.54
N ARG A 59 9.18 14.21 22.06
CA ARG A 59 9.25 13.92 23.48
C ARG A 59 10.08 15.03 24.13
N THR A 60 9.45 16.17 24.42
CA THR A 60 10.08 17.15 25.32
C THR A 60 10.15 16.53 26.71
N ALA A 61 11.28 16.72 27.39
CA ALA A 61 11.63 16.06 28.65
C ALA A 61 10.72 16.44 29.86
N LYS A 62 9.55 17.03 29.64
CA LYS A 62 8.54 17.30 30.66
C LYS A 62 7.16 17.02 30.05
N GLY A 63 6.53 15.93 30.50
CA GLY A 63 5.33 15.34 29.92
C GLY A 63 4.11 16.26 29.89
N LYS A 64 4.01 17.12 28.88
CA LYS A 64 2.77 17.76 28.44
C LYS A 64 2.74 17.80 26.91
N PHE A 65 1.71 17.21 26.34
CA PHE A 65 1.41 17.27 24.91
C PHE A 65 0.89 18.67 24.58
N THR A 66 1.48 19.34 23.59
CA THR A 66 0.88 20.52 22.96
C THR A 66 0.75 20.25 21.47
N SER A 67 -0.49 20.20 20.97
CA SER A 67 -0.79 20.21 19.54
C SER A 67 -0.52 21.61 19.00
N ASN A 68 0.34 21.72 17.99
CA ASN A 68 0.49 22.95 17.23
C ASN A 68 -0.68 23.09 16.26
N GLU A 69 -1.75 23.72 16.73
CA GLU A 69 -2.71 24.42 15.86
C GLU A 69 -2.77 25.87 16.30
N ALA A 70 -1.93 26.71 15.67
CA ALA A 70 -2.14 28.14 15.52
C ALA A 70 -1.06 28.70 14.59
N ARG A 71 -1.40 28.88 13.32
CA ARG A 71 -1.08 30.06 12.50
C ARG A 71 -1.75 29.94 11.14
#